data_AF-A0A7S1MSH4-F1
#
_entry.id   AF-A0A7S1MSH4-F1
#
_cell.length_a   1.000
_cell.length_b   1.000
_cell.length_c   1.000
_cell.angle_alpha   90.00
_cell.angle_beta   90.00
_cell.angle_gamma   90.00
#
_symmetry.space_group_name_H-M   'P 1'
#
loop_
_entity.id
_entity.type
_entity.pdbx_description
1 polymer ?
#
loop_
_entity_poly.entity_id
_entity_poly.type
_entity_poly.pdbx_seq_one_letter_code
_entity_poly.pdbx_strand_id
1 'polypeptide(L)'
;DALRQAQEALAPLLLQLEAGRVEASVLSRLAEMAALAAEREYAATGRVYLELTMGNKRWQNVVAGAQGLHNKGACIKLIAQSKLNAFDLDPVAQKYIIALRRLIQFLQYKRPNEDVSKHI
;
A
#
# COMPACT_ATOMS: atom_id res chain seq x y z
N ASP A 1 13.79 -11.38 -15.46
CA ASP A 1 14.05 -10.09 -14.77
C ASP A 1 13.09 -9.74 -13.65
N ALA A 2 11.76 -9.75 -13.87
CA ALA A 2 10.79 -9.35 -12.83
C ALA A 2 10.84 -10.15 -11.52
N LEU A 3 11.09 -11.48 -11.61
CA LEU A 3 11.23 -12.34 -10.42
C LEU A 3 12.48 -12.01 -9.60
N ARG A 4 13.60 -11.70 -10.28
CA ARG A 4 14.84 -11.28 -9.62
C ARG A 4 14.65 -9.94 -8.88
N GLN A 5 13.98 -8.97 -9.51
CA GLN A 5 13.64 -7.71 -8.86
C GLN A 5 12.76 -7.90 -7.62
N ALA A 6 11.79 -8.82 -7.68
CA ALA A 6 10.95 -9.15 -6.53
C ALA A 6 11.77 -9.79 -5.39
N GLN A 7 12.68 -10.71 -5.71
CA GLN A 7 13.57 -11.32 -4.72
C GLN A 7 14.48 -10.28 -4.05
N GLU A 8 15.13 -9.42 -4.84
CA GLU A 8 15.99 -8.35 -4.34
C GLU A 8 15.22 -7.35 -3.46
N ALA A 9 13.96 -7.05 -3.82
CA ALA A 9 13.09 -6.18 -3.03
C ALA A 9 12.61 -6.83 -1.71
N LEU A 10 12.49 -8.16 -1.65
CA LEU A 10 12.01 -8.89 -0.46
C LEU A 10 13.12 -9.28 0.51
N ALA A 11 14.36 -9.42 0.04
CA ALA A 11 15.52 -9.68 0.88
C ALA A 11 15.61 -8.77 2.13
N PRO A 12 15.46 -7.43 2.03
CA PRO A 12 15.51 -6.57 3.22
C PRO A 12 14.35 -6.82 4.19
N LEU A 13 13.16 -7.17 3.69
CA LEU A 13 12.02 -7.48 4.56
C LEU A 13 12.30 -8.71 5.42
N LEU A 14 12.85 -9.78 4.83
CA LEU A 14 13.19 -11.01 5.56
C LEU A 14 14.20 -10.74 6.68
N LEU A 15 15.26 -9.96 6.38
CA LEU A 15 16.24 -9.54 7.38
C LEU A 15 15.62 -8.69 8.50
N GLN A 16 14.70 -7.79 8.16
CA GLN A 16 13.99 -6.96 9.14
C GLN A 16 13.05 -7.78 10.03
N LEU A 17 12.42 -8.83 9.48
CA LEU A 17 11.56 -9.75 10.22
C LEU A 17 12.37 -10.59 11.20
N GLU A 18 13.50 -11.16 10.77
CA GLU A 18 14.42 -11.91 11.64
C GLU A 18 14.94 -11.05 12.79
N ALA A 19 15.21 -9.77 12.51
CA ALA A 19 15.67 -8.82 13.52
C ALA A 19 14.55 -8.17 14.36
N GLY A 20 13.27 -8.44 14.07
CA GLY A 20 12.13 -7.84 14.76
C GLY A 20 12.05 -6.31 14.63
N ARG A 21 12.55 -5.73 13.53
CA ARG A 21 12.63 -4.26 13.32
C ARG A 21 11.46 -3.68 12.52
N VAL A 22 10.54 -4.52 12.06
CA VAL A 22 9.36 -4.08 11.30
C VAL A 22 8.36 -3.48 12.28
N GLU A 23 7.82 -2.31 11.93
CA GLU A 23 6.78 -1.65 12.72
C GLU A 23 5.53 -2.53 12.81
N ALA A 24 4.97 -2.67 14.01
CA ALA A 24 3.94 -3.64 14.31
C ALA A 24 2.67 -3.47 13.45
N SER A 25 2.28 -2.22 13.15
CA SER A 25 1.09 -1.97 12.31
C SER A 25 1.32 -2.42 10.86
N VAL A 26 2.51 -2.16 10.29
CA VAL A 26 2.90 -2.68 8.97
C VAL A 26 2.96 -4.20 8.98
N LEU A 27 3.57 -4.80 9.99
CA LEU A 27 3.68 -6.26 10.10
C LEU A 27 2.30 -6.93 10.13
N SER A 28 1.38 -6.40 10.93
CA SER A 28 0.00 -6.90 11.01
C SER A 28 -0.70 -6.86 9.66
N ARG A 29 -0.54 -5.77 8.89
CA ARG A 29 -1.14 -5.61 7.55
C ARG A 29 -0.53 -6.57 6.53
N LEU A 30 0.79 -6.77 6.56
CA LEU A 30 1.47 -7.71 5.67
C LEU A 30 1.04 -9.15 5.95
N ALA A 31 0.89 -9.51 7.24
CA ALA A 31 0.40 -10.82 7.65
C ALA A 31 -1.06 -11.04 7.22
N GLU A 32 -1.92 -10.03 7.39
CA GLU A 32 -3.31 -10.05 6.92
C GLU A 32 -3.39 -10.25 5.40
N MET A 33 -2.60 -9.52 4.62
CA MET A 33 -2.52 -9.71 3.17
C MET A 33 -2.09 -11.13 2.78
N ALA A 34 -1.12 -11.70 3.50
CA ALA A 34 -0.65 -13.05 3.24
C ALA A 34 -1.71 -14.12 3.58
N ALA A 35 -2.45 -13.93 4.68
CA ALA A 35 -3.54 -14.81 5.08
C ALA A 35 -4.69 -14.79 4.06
N LEU A 36 -5.13 -13.59 3.65
CA LEU A 36 -6.19 -13.42 2.64
C LEU A 36 -5.78 -14.01 1.28
N ALA A 37 -4.52 -13.82 0.87
CA ALA A 37 -4.00 -14.43 -0.35
C ALA A 37 -3.95 -15.97 -0.27
N ALA A 38 -3.71 -16.55 0.91
CA ALA A 38 -3.77 -18.00 1.12
C ALA A 38 -5.19 -18.55 0.97
N GLU A 39 -6.20 -17.80 1.41
CA GLU A 39 -7.62 -18.10 1.25
C GLU A 39 -8.18 -17.78 -0.14
N ARG A 40 -7.34 -17.25 -1.05
CA ARG A 40 -7.71 -16.79 -2.41
C ARG A 40 -8.66 -15.58 -2.41
N GLU A 41 -8.70 -14.82 -1.33
CA GLU A 41 -9.48 -13.57 -1.20
C GLU A 41 -8.66 -12.37 -1.71
N TYR A 42 -8.41 -12.34 -3.02
CA TYR A 42 -7.54 -11.33 -3.63
C TYR A 42 -8.14 -9.92 -3.55
N ALA A 43 -9.45 -9.75 -3.79
CA ALA A 43 -10.13 -8.46 -3.67
C ALA A 43 -9.98 -7.85 -2.27
N ALA A 44 -10.13 -8.66 -1.22
CA ALA A 44 -9.91 -8.23 0.17
C ALA A 44 -8.44 -7.84 0.40
N THR A 45 -7.50 -8.64 -0.12
CA THR A 45 -6.07 -8.34 -0.08
C THR A 45 -5.75 -6.97 -0.73
N GLY A 46 -6.44 -6.65 -1.83
CA GLY A 46 -6.33 -5.36 -2.51
C GLY A 46 -6.80 -4.20 -1.63
N ARG A 47 -7.87 -4.37 -0.85
CA ARG A 47 -8.33 -3.35 0.11
C ARG A 47 -7.30 -3.09 1.20
N VAL A 48 -6.74 -4.15 1.79
CA VAL A 48 -5.68 -4.03 2.82
C VAL A 48 -4.44 -3.33 2.25
N TYR A 49 -4.06 -3.65 1.00
CA TYR A 49 -2.96 -2.96 0.32
C TYR A 49 -3.23 -1.45 0.14
N LEU A 50 -4.44 -1.06 -0.26
CA LEU A 50 -4.81 0.35 -0.40
C LEU A 50 -4.79 1.07 0.95
N GLU A 51 -5.30 0.44 2.01
CA GLU A 51 -5.20 0.98 3.37
C GLU A 51 -3.75 1.13 3.84
N LEU A 52 -2.88 0.18 3.52
CA LEU A 52 -1.46 0.25 3.90
C LEU A 52 -0.73 1.37 3.16
N THR A 53 -1.00 1.55 1.86
CA THR A 53 -0.26 2.48 0.98
C THR A 53 -0.83 3.90 0.98
N MET A 54 -2.14 4.05 0.93
CA MET A 54 -2.81 5.35 0.99
C MET A 54 -3.17 5.70 2.43
N GLY A 55 -3.73 4.76 3.19
CA GLY A 55 -4.27 5.02 4.52
C GLY A 55 -5.40 6.06 4.51
N ASN A 56 -5.64 6.70 5.65
CA ASN A 56 -6.65 7.75 5.78
C ASN A 56 -6.11 9.15 5.40
N LYS A 57 -5.36 9.23 4.30
CA LYS A 57 -4.80 10.49 3.81
C LYS A 57 -5.89 11.28 3.09
N ARG A 58 -5.87 12.60 3.25
CA ARG A 58 -6.73 13.49 2.47
C ARG A 58 -6.29 13.42 1.01
N TRP A 59 -7.26 13.45 0.11
CA TRP A 59 -6.99 13.48 -1.33
C TRP A 59 -6.19 14.73 -1.74
N GLN A 60 -6.45 15.86 -1.07
CA GLN A 60 -5.67 17.10 -1.19
C GLN A 60 -4.53 17.10 -0.16
N ASN A 61 -3.35 16.65 -0.58
CA ASN A 61 -2.12 16.81 0.21
C ASN A 61 -1.31 18.04 -0.26
N VAL A 62 -2.00 19.14 -0.55
CA VAL A 62 -1.40 20.41 -0.95
C VAL A 62 -1.34 21.37 0.25
N VAL A 63 -0.30 22.19 0.31
CA VAL A 63 -0.10 23.15 1.41
C VAL A 63 -1.09 24.32 1.34
N ALA A 64 -1.56 24.66 0.14
CA ALA A 64 -2.54 25.72 -0.09
C ALA A 64 -3.57 25.30 -1.15
N GLY A 65 -4.85 25.36 -0.79
CA GLY A 65 -5.97 25.20 -1.72
C GLY A 65 -6.56 26.55 -2.10
N ALA A 66 -6.58 26.87 -3.39
CA ALA A 66 -7.24 28.08 -3.90
C ALA A 66 -8.64 27.75 -4.41
N GLN A 67 -9.64 28.48 -3.96
CA GLN A 67 -11.03 28.40 -4.43
C GLN A 67 -11.41 29.71 -5.09
N GLY A 68 -11.76 29.67 -6.37
CA GLY A 68 -12.37 30.81 -7.05
C GLY A 68 -13.75 31.08 -6.50
N LEU A 69 -13.99 32.29 -6.02
CA LEU A 69 -15.30 32.75 -5.59
C LEU A 69 -15.95 33.54 -6.72
N HIS A 70 -17.18 33.19 -7.05
CA HIS A 70 -17.93 33.87 -8.08
C HIS A 70 -18.06 35.37 -7.76
N ASN A 71 -17.54 36.22 -8.65
CA ASN A 71 -17.48 37.68 -8.53
C ASN A 71 -16.80 38.23 -7.26
N LYS A 72 -15.99 37.42 -6.56
CA LYS A 72 -15.34 37.79 -5.28
C LYS A 72 -13.84 37.44 -5.23
N GLY A 73 -13.22 37.13 -6.37
CA GLY A 73 -11.80 36.80 -6.44
C GLY A 73 -11.49 35.35 -6.02
N ALA A 74 -10.39 35.11 -5.32
CA ALA A 74 -9.98 33.77 -4.88
C ALA A 74 -9.72 33.73 -3.37
N CYS A 75 -10.19 32.67 -2.71
CA CYS A 75 -9.85 32.36 -1.33
C CYS A 75 -8.77 31.28 -1.31
N ILE A 76 -7.64 31.59 -0.69
CA ILE A 76 -6.59 30.61 -0.44
C ILE A 76 -6.76 30.11 1.00
N LYS A 77 -6.96 28.81 1.16
CA LYS A 77 -6.99 28.13 2.46
C LYS A 77 -5.73 27.31 2.62
N LEU A 78 -5.03 27.53 3.73
CA LEU A 78 -3.91 26.66 4.11
C LEU A 78 -4.49 25.32 4.58
N ILE A 79 -4.00 24.24 4.01
CA ILE A 79 -4.45 22.88 4.32
C ILE A 79 -3.26 22.16 4.94
N ALA A 80 -3.44 21.65 6.17
CA ALA A 80 -2.43 20.85 6.82
C ALA A 80 -2.20 19.54 6.04
N GLN A 81 -0.93 19.21 5.80
CA GLN A 81 -0.56 17.97 5.12
C GLN A 81 -0.95 16.75 5.96
N SER A 82 -1.35 15.67 5.29
CA SER A 82 -1.68 14.42 5.97
C SER A 82 -0.39 13.74 6.48
N LYS A 83 -0.46 13.07 7.63
CA LYS A 83 0.68 12.32 8.17
C LYS A 83 1.11 11.24 7.17
N LEU A 84 2.40 11.22 6.84
CA LEU A 84 2.99 10.18 6.00
C LEU A 84 2.94 8.83 6.73
N ASN A 85 2.58 7.78 6.00
CA ASN A 85 2.64 6.40 6.48
C ASN A 85 4.02 5.79 6.21
N ALA A 86 4.25 4.59 6.72
CA ALA A 86 5.52 3.86 6.51
C ALA A 86 5.87 3.68 5.03
N PHE A 87 4.84 3.52 4.17
CA PHE A 87 5.02 3.40 2.72
C PHE A 87 5.60 4.67 2.07
N ASP A 88 5.19 5.86 2.50
CA ASP A 88 5.71 7.12 1.97
C ASP A 88 7.06 7.52 2.59
N LEU A 89 7.29 7.14 3.85
CA LEU A 89 8.46 7.58 4.61
C LEU A 89 9.73 6.80 4.26
N ASP A 90 9.63 5.47 4.09
CA ASP A 90 10.76 4.59 3.89
C ASP A 90 10.77 3.96 2.47
N PRO A 91 11.76 4.28 1.61
CA PRO A 91 11.91 3.67 0.29
C PRO A 91 12.10 2.15 0.33
N VAL A 92 12.66 1.60 1.41
CA VAL A 92 12.82 0.15 1.57
C VAL A 92 11.45 -0.48 1.79
N ALA A 93 10.64 0.11 2.69
CA ALA A 93 9.25 -0.27 2.90
C ALA A 93 8.42 -0.24 1.63
N GLN A 94 8.54 0.83 0.86
CA GLN A 94 7.86 0.97 -0.41
C GLN A 94 8.18 -0.20 -1.37
N LYS A 95 9.45 -0.55 -1.52
CA LYS A 95 9.90 -1.60 -2.45
C LYS A 95 9.35 -2.98 -2.07
N TYR A 96 9.45 -3.39 -0.81
CA TYR A 96 8.96 -4.72 -0.42
C TYR A 96 7.43 -4.80 -0.45
N ILE A 97 6.70 -3.71 -0.14
CA ILE A 97 5.22 -3.68 -0.22
C ILE A 97 4.76 -3.85 -1.67
N ILE A 98 5.40 -3.16 -2.61
CA ILE A 98 5.11 -3.31 -4.04
C ILE A 98 5.47 -4.72 -4.52
N ALA A 99 6.61 -5.26 -4.09
CA ALA A 99 7.04 -6.61 -4.45
C ALA A 99 6.06 -7.68 -3.95
N LEU A 100 5.55 -7.54 -2.71
CA LEU A 100 4.55 -8.44 -2.15
C LEU A 100 3.25 -8.42 -2.96
N ARG A 101 2.76 -7.23 -3.37
CA ARG A 101 1.59 -7.12 -4.24
C ARG A 101 1.79 -7.84 -5.58
N ARG A 102 2.96 -7.72 -6.18
CA ARG A 102 3.29 -8.43 -7.43
C ARG A 102 3.28 -9.95 -7.24
N LEU A 103 3.79 -10.43 -6.10
CA LEU A 103 3.70 -11.86 -5.76
C LEU A 103 2.25 -12.33 -5.61
N ILE A 104 1.38 -11.54 -4.98
CA ILE A 104 -0.04 -11.88 -4.82
C ILE A 104 -0.74 -11.92 -6.18
N GLN A 105 -0.45 -10.97 -7.08
CA GLN A 105 -0.97 -11.01 -8.46
C GLN A 105 -0.50 -12.26 -9.22
N PHE A 106 0.76 -12.64 -9.05
CA PHE A 106 1.26 -13.91 -9.60
C PHE A 106 0.56 -15.12 -8.98
N LEU A 107 0.25 -15.06 -7.68
CA LEU A 107 -0.49 -16.10 -6.97
C LEU A 107 -1.91 -16.25 -7.51
N GLN A 108 -2.61 -15.14 -7.77
CA GLN A 108 -3.93 -15.12 -8.41
C GLN A 108 -3.90 -15.75 -9.81
N TYR A 109 -2.88 -15.44 -10.61
CA TYR A 109 -2.72 -16.07 -11.93
C TYR A 109 -2.54 -17.59 -11.81
N LYS A 110 -1.74 -18.05 -10.85
CA LYS A 110 -1.48 -19.49 -10.63
C LYS A 110 -2.63 -20.23 -9.95
N ARG A 111 -3.38 -19.55 -9.08
CA ARG A 111 -4.45 -20.09 -8.24
C ARG A 111 -5.63 -19.11 -8.21
N PRO A 112 -6.38 -18.97 -9.31
CA PRO A 112 -7.53 -18.09 -9.33
C PRO A 112 -8.60 -18.57 -8.33
N ASN A 113 -9.38 -17.62 -7.81
CA ASN A 113 -10.59 -17.96 -7.07
C ASN A 113 -11.68 -18.41 -8.06
N GLU A 114 -12.55 -19.32 -7.65
CA GLU A 114 -13.69 -19.76 -8.47
C GLU A 114 -14.69 -18.62 -8.67
N ASP A 115 -14.83 -17.76 -7.66
CA ASP A 115 -15.66 -16.55 -7.73
C ASP A 115 -14.86 -15.38 -8.31
N VAL A 116 -15.32 -14.89 -9.46
CA VAL A 116 -14.72 -13.76 -10.20
C VAL A 116 -14.78 -12.46 -9.39
N SER A 117 -15.76 -12.29 -8.50
CA SER A 117 -15.88 -11.08 -7.68
C SER A 117 -14.73 -10.92 -6.68
N LYS A 118 -13.99 -12.00 -6.41
CA LYS A 118 -12.86 -12.05 -5.46
C LYS A 118 -11.51 -11.83 -6.12
N HIS A 119 -11.48 -11.56 -7.43
CA HIS A 119 -10.27 -11.27 -8.19
C HIS A 119 -9.88 -9.79 -7.99
N ILE A 120 -8.57 -9.49 -8.07
CA ILE A 120 -8.03 -8.12 -8.16
C ILE A 120 -8.09 -7.60 -9.59
#